data_AF-A0A542DH52-F1
#
_entry.id   AF-A0A542DH52-F1
#
_cell.length_a   1.000
_cell.length_b   1.000
_cell.length_c   1.000
_cell.angle_alpha   90.00
_cell.angle_beta   90.00
_cell.angle_gamma   90.00
#
_symmetry.space_group_name_H-M   'P 1'
#
loop_
_entity.id
_entity.type
_entity.pdbx_description
1 polymer ?
#
loop_
_entity_poly.entity_id
_entity_poly.type
_entity_poly.pdbx_seq_one_letter_code
_entity_poly.pdbx_strand_id
1 'polypeptide(L)'
;MPELPEVEVVRAGLAEHVAGRTIAAVEVLHPRAVRRHEPGPADFAARLGGMRIDSVRRRGKYLWLEFATGVDDTDDAAHAAHAAHAALLAHLGMSGQMLVQPASAPDEKHLRVRLRFADDGTELRFVDQRTFGGFALSELLEVEGEALPRTIAHIARDPMDPAFSATHAARALRSKRTELKRALLDQTLVSGVGNIYADEALWRSKLHWARPTEKLTAAQADAVLAAATEVMAEALIAGGTSFDPLYVNVNGQSGYFDRALNAYGRVGEPCRRCGAPIRRDEFMNRSSFSCPRCQPTPRRRR
;
A
#
# COMPACT_ATOMS: atom_id res chain seq x y z
N MET A 1 -6.01 6.19 -4.52
CA MET A 1 -5.37 5.62 -3.31
C MET A 1 -4.49 4.51 -3.83
N PRO A 2 -3.15 4.62 -3.69
CA PRO A 2 -2.27 3.49 -3.98
C PRO A 2 -2.76 2.24 -3.24
N GLU A 3 -2.92 1.15 -3.96
CA GLU A 3 -3.21 -0.16 -3.40
C GLU A 3 -1.93 -1.00 -3.51
N LEU A 4 -1.99 -2.31 -3.28
CA LEU A 4 -0.77 -3.10 -3.14
C LEU A 4 0.22 -3.01 -4.31
N PRO A 5 -0.19 -3.23 -5.58
CA PRO A 5 0.74 -3.17 -6.71
C PRO A 5 1.51 -1.85 -6.79
N GLU A 6 0.86 -0.73 -6.51
CA GLU A 6 1.54 0.57 -6.56
C GLU A 6 2.50 0.77 -5.40
N VAL A 7 2.14 0.29 -4.20
CA VAL A 7 3.04 0.32 -3.05
C VAL A 7 4.24 -0.60 -3.27
N GLU A 8 4.07 -1.74 -3.96
CA GLU A 8 5.18 -2.63 -4.31
C GLU A 8 6.13 -1.99 -5.31
N VAL A 9 5.61 -1.31 -6.34
CA VAL A 9 6.43 -0.56 -7.30
C VAL A 9 7.26 0.52 -6.58
N VAL A 10 6.65 1.25 -5.64
CA VAL A 10 7.37 2.24 -4.82
C VAL A 10 8.42 1.57 -3.93
N ARG A 11 8.07 0.46 -3.26
CA ARG A 11 9.00 -0.29 -2.40
C ARG A 11 10.21 -0.78 -3.19
N ALA A 12 10.00 -1.31 -4.40
CA ALA A 12 11.08 -1.77 -5.27
C ALA A 12 12.03 -0.63 -5.66
N GLY A 13 11.50 0.50 -6.14
CA GLY A 13 12.32 1.66 -6.48
C GLY A 13 13.07 2.25 -5.28
N LEU A 14 12.43 2.30 -4.10
CA LEU A 14 13.10 2.71 -2.87
C LEU A 14 14.23 1.75 -2.50
N ALA A 15 14.00 0.44 -2.55
CA ALA A 15 15.03 -0.55 -2.25
C ALA A 15 16.27 -0.39 -3.14
N GLU A 16 16.09 -0.02 -4.40
CA GLU A 16 17.20 0.23 -5.34
C GLU A 16 17.96 1.52 -5.02
N HIS A 17 17.27 2.61 -4.67
CA HIS A 17 17.89 3.94 -4.57
C HIS A 17 18.26 4.41 -3.17
N VAL A 18 17.72 3.78 -2.11
CA VAL A 18 17.93 4.24 -0.74
C VAL A 18 18.55 3.19 0.19
N ALA A 19 18.50 1.90 -0.15
CA ALA A 19 19.15 0.88 0.67
C ALA A 19 20.67 1.06 0.68
N GLY A 20 21.29 0.86 1.83
CA GLY A 20 22.72 1.08 2.07
C GLY A 20 23.11 2.53 2.34
N ARG A 21 22.22 3.52 2.11
CA ARG A 21 22.53 4.95 2.30
C ARG A 21 22.27 5.39 3.74
N THR A 22 23.09 6.33 4.21
CA THR A 22 22.95 6.96 5.52
C THR A 22 22.16 8.26 5.39
N ILE A 23 21.14 8.44 6.23
CA ILE A 23 20.36 9.67 6.31
C ILE A 23 21.22 10.72 7.03
N ALA A 24 21.62 11.78 6.34
CA ALA A 24 22.35 12.90 6.94
C ALA A 24 21.41 13.83 7.72
N ALA A 25 20.27 14.16 7.12
CA ALA A 25 19.32 15.09 7.73
C ALA A 25 17.89 14.83 7.26
N VAL A 26 16.93 15.16 8.13
CA VAL A 26 15.50 15.08 7.83
C VAL A 26 14.86 16.44 8.05
N GLU A 27 14.12 16.91 7.06
CA GLU A 27 13.33 18.14 7.14
C GLU A 27 11.84 17.80 7.08
N VAL A 28 11.09 18.15 8.14
CA VAL A 28 9.63 18.03 8.14
C VAL A 28 9.00 19.38 7.80
N LEU A 29 8.58 19.53 6.56
CA LEU A 29 8.03 20.77 6.01
C LEU A 29 6.52 20.92 6.27
N HIS A 30 5.85 19.83 6.66
CA HIS A 30 4.44 19.88 7.05
C HIS A 30 4.12 18.90 8.19
N PRO A 31 3.69 19.36 9.38
CA PRO A 31 3.57 18.51 10.57
C PRO A 31 2.57 17.36 10.42
N ARG A 32 1.50 17.54 9.63
CA ARG A 32 0.53 16.46 9.34
C ARG A 32 1.14 15.22 8.68
N ALA A 33 2.31 15.32 8.06
CA ALA A 33 2.99 14.17 7.45
C ALA A 33 3.65 13.26 8.49
N VAL A 34 3.91 13.72 9.70
CA VAL A 34 4.46 12.90 10.80
C VAL A 34 3.54 12.85 12.01
N ARG A 35 2.25 13.18 11.84
CA ARG A 35 1.26 13.25 12.94
C ARG A 35 1.06 11.95 13.72
N ARG A 36 1.53 10.82 13.18
CA ARG A 36 1.47 9.50 13.84
C ARG A 36 2.70 9.23 14.70
N HIS A 37 3.73 10.07 14.60
CA HIS A 37 4.88 10.09 15.49
C HIS A 37 4.56 11.01 16.67
N GLU A 38 4.07 10.42 17.76
CA GLU A 38 3.58 11.15 18.95
C GLU A 38 4.60 12.15 19.55
N PRO A 39 5.92 11.85 19.61
CA PRO A 39 6.92 12.82 20.09
C PRO A 39 7.08 14.09 19.22
N GLY A 40 6.53 14.12 18.01
CA GLY A 40 6.46 15.29 17.14
C GLY A 40 7.61 15.44 16.13
N PRO A 41 7.54 16.47 15.24
CA PRO A 41 8.42 16.58 14.08
C PRO A 41 9.92 16.73 14.38
N ALA A 42 10.27 17.43 15.46
CA ALA A 42 11.67 17.66 15.83
C ALA A 42 12.33 16.36 16.30
N ASP A 43 11.66 15.60 17.17
CA ASP A 43 12.13 14.29 17.63
C ASP A 43 12.19 13.29 16.46
N PHE A 44 11.19 13.29 15.57
CA PHE A 44 11.22 12.48 14.34
C PHE A 44 12.48 12.74 13.50
N ALA A 45 12.80 14.01 13.26
CA ALA A 45 13.97 14.38 12.46
C ALA A 45 15.29 14.02 13.17
N ALA A 46 15.38 14.29 14.47
CA ALA A 46 16.58 14.02 15.27
C ALA A 46 16.89 12.52 15.35
N ARG A 47 15.88 11.67 15.50
CA ARG A 47 16.06 10.21 15.59
C ARG A 47 16.50 9.56 14.28
N LEU A 48 16.19 10.17 13.14
CA LEU A 48 16.50 9.62 11.82
C LEU A 48 17.89 10.05 11.30
N GLY A 49 18.41 11.19 11.74
CA GLY A 49 19.74 11.65 11.36
C GLY A 49 20.81 10.66 11.82
N GLY A 50 21.72 10.27 10.93
CA GLY A 50 22.76 9.28 11.18
C GLY A 50 22.34 7.83 10.90
N MET A 51 21.05 7.53 10.72
CA MET A 51 20.61 6.16 10.49
C MET A 51 20.93 5.68 9.08
N ARG A 52 21.55 4.50 8.97
CA ARG A 52 21.76 3.80 7.70
C ARG A 52 20.60 2.89 7.37
N ILE A 53 20.01 3.06 6.20
CA ILE A 53 18.92 2.21 5.71
C ILE A 53 19.52 0.87 5.30
N ASP A 54 19.03 -0.23 5.88
CA ASP A 54 19.41 -1.58 5.48
C ASP A 54 18.52 -2.08 4.34
N SER A 55 17.20 -1.93 4.51
CA SER A 55 16.25 -2.54 3.59
C SER A 55 14.92 -1.78 3.50
N VAL A 56 14.14 -2.09 2.47
CA VAL A 56 12.78 -1.56 2.30
C VAL A 56 11.80 -2.70 2.14
N ARG A 57 10.85 -2.79 3.06
CA ARG A 57 9.85 -3.86 3.17
C ARG A 57 8.44 -3.33 2.94
N ARG A 58 7.46 -4.24 2.82
CA ARG A 58 6.05 -3.91 2.59
C ARG A 58 5.12 -4.94 3.23
N ARG A 59 3.96 -4.47 3.69
CA ARG A 59 2.82 -5.30 4.11
C ARG A 59 1.54 -4.62 3.66
N GLY A 60 0.82 -5.25 2.72
CA GLY A 60 -0.36 -4.65 2.10
C GLY A 60 -0.04 -3.28 1.49
N LYS A 61 -0.64 -2.22 2.05
CA LYS A 61 -0.50 -0.82 1.58
C LYS A 61 0.47 0.04 2.40
N TYR A 62 1.20 -0.59 3.31
CA TYR A 62 2.26 0.02 4.09
C TYR A 62 3.61 -0.44 3.58
N LEU A 63 4.60 0.44 3.61
CA LEU A 63 6.00 0.12 3.41
C LEU A 63 6.81 0.68 4.59
N TRP A 64 7.95 0.07 4.91
CA TRP A 64 8.85 0.60 5.93
C TRP A 64 10.30 0.42 5.53
N LEU A 65 11.15 1.29 6.07
CA LEU A 65 12.59 1.19 5.95
C LEU A 65 13.14 0.62 7.26
N GLU A 66 13.92 -0.45 7.15
CA GLU A 66 14.69 -1.02 8.25
C GLU A 66 16.06 -0.37 8.28
N PHE A 67 16.64 -0.26 9.48
CA PHE A 67 17.94 0.35 9.68
C PHE A 67 18.98 -0.71 10.02
N ALA A 68 20.23 -0.48 9.60
CA ALA A 68 21.34 -1.37 9.88
C ALA A 68 21.57 -1.43 11.40
N THR A 69 21.76 -2.65 11.92
CA THR A 69 22.06 -2.89 13.33
C THR A 69 23.58 -3.04 13.47
N GLY A 70 24.25 -2.01 13.99
CA GLY A 70 25.70 -2.00 14.13
C GLY A 70 26.24 -0.58 14.22
N VAL A 71 27.11 -0.35 15.19
CA VAL A 71 27.77 0.94 15.45
C VAL A 71 28.87 1.11 14.41
N ASP A 72 28.69 1.99 13.43
CA ASP A 72 29.83 2.72 12.89
C ASP A 72 30.19 3.76 13.97
N ASP A 73 31.32 3.55 14.66
CA ASP A 73 32.02 4.40 15.64
C ASP A 73 31.35 5.74 16.00
N THR A 74 30.18 5.68 16.62
CA THR A 74 29.48 6.84 17.17
C THR A 74 29.22 6.57 18.64
N ASP A 75 29.75 7.44 19.50
CA ASP A 75 29.65 7.39 20.97
C ASP A 75 28.21 7.49 21.52
N ASP A 76 27.19 7.40 20.66
CA ASP A 76 25.77 7.53 21.02
C ASP A 76 25.08 6.17 21.11
N ALA A 77 25.34 5.46 22.21
CA ALA A 77 24.74 4.17 22.53
C ALA A 77 23.19 4.22 22.55
N ALA A 78 22.58 5.39 22.81
CA ALA A 78 21.13 5.55 22.79
C ALA A 78 20.58 5.56 21.35
N HIS A 79 21.30 6.18 20.41
CA HIS A 79 20.95 6.16 19.00
C HIS A 79 21.08 4.75 18.39
N ALA A 80 22.15 4.03 18.73
CA ALA A 80 22.37 2.64 18.28
C ALA A 80 21.31 1.67 18.82
N ALA A 81 20.93 1.79 20.10
CA ALA A 81 19.87 0.96 20.68
C ALA A 81 18.49 1.23 20.05
N HIS A 82 18.23 2.49 19.65
CA HIS A 82 17.00 2.87 18.96
C HIS A 82 16.97 2.31 17.52
N ALA A 83 18.08 2.38 16.79
CA ALA A 83 18.20 1.85 15.44
C ALA A 83 17.99 0.32 15.39
N ALA A 84 18.45 -0.40 16.41
CA ALA A 84 18.35 -1.87 16.46
C ALA A 84 16.91 -2.41 16.47
N HIS A 85 15.92 -1.60 16.85
CA HIS A 85 14.54 -2.05 17.04
C HIS A 85 13.49 -1.13 16.43
N ALA A 86 13.86 -0.15 15.62
CA ALA A 86 12.93 0.79 15.00
C ALA A 86 12.95 0.68 13.46
N ALA A 87 11.83 1.03 12.85
CA ALA A 87 11.69 1.19 11.42
C ALA A 87 10.96 2.49 11.09
N LEU A 88 11.30 3.09 9.95
CA LEU A 88 10.55 4.20 9.39
C LEU A 88 9.37 3.67 8.60
N LEU A 89 8.19 3.65 9.22
CA LEU A 89 6.94 3.28 8.57
C LEU A 89 6.44 4.42 7.68
N ALA A 90 5.95 4.07 6.50
CA ALA A 90 5.28 4.99 5.59
C ALA A 90 3.95 4.43 5.07
N HIS A 91 2.99 5.33 4.87
CA HIS A 91 1.74 5.05 4.17
C HIS A 91 1.45 6.18 3.18
N LEU A 92 1.23 5.85 1.91
CA LEU A 92 1.06 6.85 0.84
C LEU A 92 -0.29 7.58 0.90
N GLY A 93 -1.25 7.09 1.68
CA GLY A 93 -2.56 7.73 1.79
C GLY A 93 -3.28 7.69 0.44
N MET A 94 -3.78 8.82 -0.05
CA MET A 94 -4.47 8.85 -1.35
C MET A 94 -3.66 9.45 -2.50
N SER A 95 -2.69 10.30 -2.19
CA SER A 95 -1.92 11.12 -3.14
C SER A 95 -0.44 11.24 -2.74
N GLY A 96 0.00 10.44 -1.76
CA GLY A 96 1.39 10.42 -1.34
C GLY A 96 2.27 9.78 -2.42
N GLN A 97 3.44 10.37 -2.61
CA GLN A 97 4.48 9.95 -3.53
C GLN A 97 5.82 9.97 -2.81
N MET A 98 6.69 9.05 -3.21
CA MET A 98 8.06 8.96 -2.74
C MET A 98 8.97 9.22 -3.94
N LEU A 99 9.65 10.36 -3.96
CA LEU A 99 10.45 10.78 -5.10
C LEU A 99 11.92 10.80 -4.71
N VAL A 100 12.78 10.22 -5.55
CA VAL A 100 14.23 10.41 -5.46
C VAL A 100 14.60 11.51 -6.44
N GLN A 101 15.15 12.61 -5.94
CA GLN A 101 15.41 13.82 -6.73
C GLN A 101 16.82 14.35 -6.45
N PRO A 102 17.52 14.95 -7.43
CA PRO A 102 18.74 15.70 -7.14
C PRO A 102 18.47 16.78 -6.09
N ALA A 103 19.42 17.00 -5.17
CA ALA A 103 19.29 18.04 -4.15
C ALA A 103 19.12 19.47 -4.72
N SER A 104 19.55 19.68 -5.97
CA SER A 104 19.40 20.94 -6.72
C SER A 104 18.03 21.11 -7.41
N ALA A 105 17.22 20.06 -7.48
CA ALA A 105 15.90 20.13 -8.12
C ALA A 105 14.96 21.04 -7.31
N PRO A 106 14.14 21.88 -7.95
CA PRO A 106 13.17 22.72 -7.24
C PRO A 106 12.20 21.90 -6.39
N ASP A 107 11.74 22.49 -5.29
CA ASP A 107 10.79 21.83 -4.38
C ASP A 107 9.42 21.65 -5.03
N GLU A 108 8.82 20.48 -4.84
CA GLU A 108 7.45 20.25 -5.25
C GLU A 108 6.49 21.06 -4.36
N LYS A 109 5.44 21.63 -4.96
CA LYS A 109 4.42 22.43 -4.26
C LYS A 109 3.84 21.75 -3.01
N HIS A 110 3.85 20.43 -2.99
CA HIS A 110 3.29 19.60 -1.92
C HIS A 110 4.34 18.73 -1.22
N LEU A 111 5.62 19.12 -1.28
CA LEU A 111 6.69 18.51 -0.51
C LEU A 111 6.38 18.62 1.00
N ARG A 112 6.41 17.49 1.70
CA ARG A 112 6.02 17.38 3.12
C ARG A 112 7.15 16.94 4.03
N VAL A 113 7.98 16.01 3.56
CA VAL A 113 9.16 15.52 4.27
C VAL A 113 10.29 15.35 3.26
N ARG A 114 11.51 15.73 3.63
CA ARG A 114 12.73 15.52 2.86
C ARG A 114 13.74 14.75 3.71
N LEU A 115 14.34 13.73 3.15
CA LEU A 115 15.46 12.98 3.71
C LEU A 115 16.67 13.22 2.80
N ARG A 116 17.68 13.91 3.33
CA ARG A 116 18.98 14.09 2.66
C ARG A 116 19.90 12.96 3.09
N PHE A 117 20.61 12.37 2.15
CA PHE A 117 21.59 11.33 2.43
C PHE A 117 23.00 11.91 2.59
N ALA A 118 23.89 11.15 3.22
CA ALA A 118 25.27 11.55 3.50
C ALA A 118 26.17 11.49 2.26
N ASP A 119 25.80 10.70 1.25
CA ASP A 119 26.40 10.74 -0.07
C ASP A 119 25.79 11.90 -0.87
N ASP A 120 26.63 12.87 -1.25
CA ASP A 120 26.21 13.98 -2.11
C ASP A 120 25.53 13.45 -3.38
N GLY A 121 24.34 13.96 -3.69
CA GLY A 121 23.59 13.51 -4.86
C GLY A 121 22.09 13.72 -4.75
N THR A 122 21.35 12.62 -4.67
CA THR A 122 19.89 12.64 -4.59
C THR A 122 19.40 12.65 -3.16
N GLU A 123 18.19 13.14 -2.95
CA GLU A 123 17.42 13.12 -1.71
C GLU A 123 16.09 12.40 -1.91
N LEU A 124 15.54 11.85 -0.83
CA LEU A 124 14.21 11.25 -0.83
C LEU A 124 13.18 12.28 -0.35
N ARG A 125 12.14 12.48 -1.15
CA ARG A 125 11.07 13.46 -0.94
C ARG A 125 9.72 12.78 -0.80
N PHE A 126 8.98 13.11 0.25
CA PHE A 126 7.58 12.74 0.40
C PHE A 126 6.68 13.89 -0.02
N VAL A 127 5.96 13.69 -1.12
CA VAL A 127 5.02 14.69 -1.67
C VAL A 127 3.60 14.18 -1.44
N ASP A 128 2.74 15.00 -0.84
CA ASP A 128 1.33 14.61 -0.64
C ASP A 128 0.39 15.82 -0.68
N GLN A 129 -0.38 15.93 -1.76
CA GLN A 129 -1.36 16.99 -1.94
C GLN A 129 -2.42 17.00 -0.84
N ARG A 130 -2.93 15.82 -0.45
CA ARG A 130 -4.07 15.68 0.47
C ARG A 130 -3.66 15.53 1.93
N THR A 131 -2.36 15.40 2.22
CA THR A 131 -1.79 15.17 3.57
C THR A 131 -2.49 14.04 4.34
N PHE A 132 -2.85 12.99 3.62
CA PHE A 132 -3.46 11.78 4.20
C PHE A 132 -2.43 10.69 4.45
N GLY A 133 -1.38 10.64 3.64
CA GLY A 133 -0.22 9.81 3.90
C GLY A 133 0.67 10.41 4.98
N GLY A 134 1.74 9.70 5.30
CA GLY A 134 2.70 10.15 6.30
C GLY A 134 3.62 9.05 6.80
N PHE A 135 4.52 9.47 7.66
CA PHE A 135 5.58 8.69 8.29
C PHE A 135 5.39 8.58 9.80
N ALA A 136 5.96 7.52 10.37
CA ALA A 136 6.18 7.39 11.79
C ALA A 136 7.37 6.47 12.03
N LEU A 137 8.13 6.71 13.10
CA LEU A 137 9.00 5.67 13.64
C LEU A 137 8.13 4.67 14.40
N SER A 138 8.42 3.40 14.21
CA SER A 138 7.69 2.31 14.87
C SER A 138 8.68 1.24 15.30
N GLU A 139 8.50 0.76 16.52
CA GLU A 139 9.23 -0.41 17.00
C GLU A 139 8.91 -1.63 16.13
N LEU A 140 9.91 -2.47 15.88
CA LEU A 140 9.77 -3.76 15.24
C LEU A 140 9.36 -4.82 16.28
N LEU A 141 8.41 -5.67 15.90
CA LEU A 141 7.95 -6.83 16.66
C LEU A 141 8.09 -8.08 15.83
N GLU A 142 8.52 -9.17 16.45
CA GLU A 142 8.47 -10.49 15.84
C GLU A 142 7.03 -11.01 15.80
N VAL A 143 6.50 -11.22 14.59
CA VAL A 143 5.16 -11.75 14.34
C VAL A 143 5.29 -12.86 13.31
N GLU A 144 4.94 -14.09 13.69
CA GLU A 144 5.02 -15.26 12.80
C GLU A 144 6.42 -15.47 12.18
N GLY A 145 7.49 -15.10 12.90
CA GLY A 145 8.88 -15.23 12.44
C GLY A 145 9.33 -14.12 11.48
N GLU A 146 8.64 -12.98 11.46
CA GLU A 146 8.99 -11.80 10.69
C GLU A 146 8.94 -10.54 11.57
N ALA A 147 9.96 -9.68 11.45
CA ALA A 147 9.98 -8.37 12.09
C ALA A 147 9.01 -7.40 11.37
N LEU A 148 7.97 -6.96 12.08
CA LEU A 148 6.97 -6.02 11.58
C LEU A 148 6.89 -4.77 12.47
N PRO A 149 6.68 -3.58 11.90
CA PRO A 149 6.36 -2.41 12.70
C PRO A 149 5.11 -2.67 13.56
N ARG A 150 5.21 -2.47 14.88
CA ARG A 150 4.14 -2.65 15.88
C ARG A 150 2.80 -2.06 15.42
N THR A 151 2.85 -0.88 14.82
CA THR A 151 1.70 -0.14 14.31
C THR A 151 0.92 -0.86 13.20
N ILE A 152 1.53 -1.82 12.50
CA ILE A 152 0.90 -2.63 11.44
C ILE A 152 0.92 -4.14 11.73
N ALA A 153 1.31 -4.57 12.94
CA ALA A 153 1.37 -5.98 13.32
C ALA A 153 0.02 -6.73 13.19
N HIS A 154 -1.09 -6.01 13.17
CA HIS A 154 -2.45 -6.54 12.98
C HIS A 154 -2.88 -6.66 11.50
N ILE A 155 -2.06 -6.19 10.57
CA ILE A 155 -2.35 -6.23 9.13
C ILE A 155 -2.00 -7.62 8.60
N ALA A 156 -2.97 -8.28 7.98
CA ALA A 156 -2.79 -9.61 7.43
C ALA A 156 -1.75 -9.64 6.30
N ARG A 157 -1.21 -10.83 6.02
CA ARG A 157 -0.45 -11.08 4.78
C ARG A 157 -1.32 -10.76 3.56
N ASP A 158 -0.67 -10.32 2.48
CA ASP A 158 -1.33 -10.10 1.20
C ASP A 158 -1.10 -11.28 0.24
N PRO A 159 -1.89 -11.42 -0.83
CA PRO A 159 -1.81 -12.60 -1.69
C PRO A 159 -0.52 -12.75 -2.51
N MET A 160 0.39 -11.77 -2.46
CA MET A 160 1.71 -11.86 -3.10
C MET A 160 2.81 -12.28 -2.11
N ASP A 161 2.51 -12.34 -0.82
CA ASP A 161 3.42 -12.84 0.20
C ASP A 161 3.56 -14.38 0.07
N PRO A 162 4.77 -14.94 -0.05
CA PRO A 162 4.99 -16.38 -0.14
C PRO A 162 4.41 -17.19 1.04
N ALA A 163 4.28 -16.57 2.22
CA ALA A 163 3.69 -17.18 3.40
C ALA A 163 2.15 -17.01 3.47
N PHE A 164 1.52 -16.38 2.48
CA PHE A 164 0.07 -16.21 2.44
C PHE A 164 -0.65 -17.54 2.23
N SER A 165 -1.52 -17.90 3.19
CA SER A 165 -2.38 -19.07 3.08
C SER A 165 -3.73 -18.73 2.47
N ALA A 166 -3.89 -18.97 1.16
CA ALA A 166 -5.16 -18.78 0.45
C ALA A 166 -6.31 -19.58 1.09
N THR A 167 -6.06 -20.82 1.51
CA THR A 167 -7.03 -21.68 2.20
C THR A 167 -7.49 -21.09 3.53
N HIS A 168 -6.57 -20.51 4.32
CA HIS A 168 -6.93 -19.85 5.57
C HIS A 168 -7.75 -18.59 5.30
N ALA A 169 -7.32 -17.76 4.36
CA ALA A 169 -8.02 -16.54 3.97
C ALA A 169 -9.44 -16.83 3.44
N ALA A 170 -9.63 -17.87 2.64
CA ALA A 170 -10.95 -18.27 2.13
C ALA A 170 -11.89 -18.72 3.26
N ARG A 171 -11.36 -19.46 4.25
CA ARG A 171 -12.13 -19.86 5.44
C ARG A 171 -12.51 -18.65 6.29
N ALA A 172 -11.57 -17.75 6.53
CA ALA A 172 -11.80 -16.51 7.27
C ALA A 172 -12.79 -15.60 6.54
N LEU A 173 -12.72 -15.52 5.21
CA LEU A 173 -13.65 -14.73 4.40
C LEU A 173 -15.08 -15.16 4.63
N ARG A 174 -15.33 -16.48 4.59
CA ARG A 174 -16.65 -17.06 4.81
C ARG A 174 -17.18 -16.86 6.23
N SER A 175 -16.33 -16.62 7.22
CA SER A 175 -16.75 -16.44 8.62
C SER A 175 -17.05 -14.98 9.00
N LYS A 176 -16.70 -13.98 8.19
CA LYS A 176 -16.87 -12.54 8.51
C LYS A 176 -18.33 -12.07 8.67
N ARG A 177 -19.31 -12.81 8.14
CA ARG A 177 -20.76 -12.47 8.18
C ARG A 177 -21.06 -11.03 7.75
N THR A 178 -20.54 -10.63 6.59
CA THR A 178 -20.71 -9.28 6.02
C THR A 178 -20.84 -9.33 4.49
N GLU A 179 -20.95 -8.18 3.83
CA GLU A 179 -20.91 -8.11 2.38
C GLU A 179 -19.50 -8.43 1.85
N LEU A 180 -19.44 -9.22 0.77
CA LEU A 180 -18.19 -9.70 0.19
C LEU A 180 -17.17 -8.58 -0.09
N LYS A 181 -17.60 -7.45 -0.69
CA LYS A 181 -16.69 -6.33 -0.93
C LYS A 181 -16.15 -5.72 0.37
N ARG A 182 -16.98 -5.66 1.43
CA ARG A 182 -16.53 -5.15 2.74
C ARG A 182 -15.44 -6.05 3.31
N ALA A 183 -15.62 -7.37 3.23
CA ALA A 183 -14.62 -8.32 3.70
C ALA A 183 -13.31 -8.27 2.88
N LEU A 184 -13.38 -8.08 1.56
CA LEU A 184 -12.19 -7.92 0.72
C LEU A 184 -11.40 -6.64 1.02
N LEU A 185 -12.05 -5.60 1.52
CA LEU A 185 -11.39 -4.35 1.93
C LEU A 185 -10.84 -4.39 3.36
N ASP A 186 -11.15 -5.45 4.12
CA ASP A 186 -10.65 -5.64 5.49
C ASP A 186 -9.17 -6.06 5.46
N GLN A 187 -8.28 -5.12 5.81
CA GLN A 187 -6.84 -5.35 5.80
C GLN A 187 -6.37 -6.34 6.88
N THR A 188 -7.24 -6.74 7.82
CA THR A 188 -6.98 -7.82 8.80
C THR A 188 -7.34 -9.21 8.26
N LEU A 189 -8.00 -9.28 7.10
CA LEU A 189 -8.34 -10.53 6.42
C LEU A 189 -7.41 -10.81 5.24
N VAL A 190 -7.28 -9.83 4.35
CA VAL A 190 -6.38 -9.85 3.20
C VAL A 190 -5.92 -8.42 2.98
N SER A 191 -4.65 -8.15 3.19
CA SER A 191 -4.15 -6.79 3.02
C SER A 191 -3.88 -6.48 1.55
N GLY A 192 -3.74 -5.19 1.25
CA GLY A 192 -3.35 -4.75 -0.09
C GLY A 192 -4.50 -4.53 -1.06
N VAL A 193 -5.59 -5.30 -0.95
CA VAL A 193 -6.81 -5.11 -1.76
C VAL A 193 -7.48 -3.79 -1.38
N GLY A 194 -7.71 -2.91 -2.34
CA GLY A 194 -8.51 -1.70 -2.17
C GLY A 194 -9.71 -1.66 -3.10
N ASN A 195 -10.20 -0.46 -3.37
CA ASN A 195 -11.50 -0.29 -4.01
C ASN A 195 -11.47 -0.72 -5.48
N ILE A 196 -10.34 -0.47 -6.17
CA ILE A 196 -10.15 -0.83 -7.57
C ILE A 196 -10.07 -2.34 -7.68
N TYR A 197 -9.12 -2.96 -6.98
CA TYR A 197 -8.89 -4.39 -7.11
C TYR A 197 -10.02 -5.24 -6.54
N ALA A 198 -10.75 -4.75 -5.54
CA ALA A 198 -11.97 -5.42 -5.09
C ALA A 198 -13.03 -5.46 -6.20
N ASP A 199 -13.30 -4.35 -6.91
CA ASP A 199 -14.30 -4.32 -7.98
C ASP A 199 -13.89 -5.18 -9.18
N GLU A 200 -12.62 -5.14 -9.55
CA GLU A 200 -12.08 -5.97 -10.64
C GLU A 200 -12.09 -7.47 -10.28
N ALA A 201 -11.73 -7.84 -9.04
CA ALA A 201 -11.79 -9.22 -8.57
C ALA A 201 -13.23 -9.76 -8.52
N LEU A 202 -14.18 -8.93 -8.05
CA LEU A 202 -15.60 -9.24 -8.04
C LEU A 202 -16.17 -9.40 -9.45
N TRP A 203 -15.75 -8.51 -10.36
CA TRP A 203 -16.11 -8.64 -11.76
C TRP A 203 -15.56 -9.95 -12.32
N ARG A 204 -14.27 -10.23 -12.18
CA ARG A 204 -13.61 -11.44 -12.70
C ARG A 204 -14.29 -12.72 -12.19
N SER A 205 -14.52 -12.80 -10.89
CA SER A 205 -15.19 -13.93 -10.21
C SER A 205 -16.72 -14.01 -10.42
N LYS A 206 -17.33 -13.03 -11.09
CA LYS A 206 -18.78 -12.95 -11.35
C LYS A 206 -19.61 -12.90 -10.04
N LEU A 207 -19.06 -12.31 -9.00
CA LEU A 207 -19.72 -12.15 -7.70
C LEU A 207 -20.16 -10.71 -7.49
N HIS A 208 -21.38 -10.52 -6.98
CA HIS A 208 -21.87 -9.20 -6.62
C HIS A 208 -21.29 -8.77 -5.28
N TRP A 209 -20.93 -7.49 -5.16
CA TRP A 209 -20.29 -6.91 -3.97
C TRP A 209 -21.06 -7.17 -2.66
N ALA A 210 -22.40 -7.14 -2.74
CA ALA A 210 -23.31 -7.34 -1.61
C ALA A 210 -23.55 -8.81 -1.23
N ARG A 211 -22.90 -9.78 -1.88
CA ARG A 211 -23.10 -11.20 -1.55
C ARG A 211 -22.68 -11.44 -0.10
N PRO A 212 -23.55 -12.04 0.75
CA PRO A 212 -23.17 -12.35 2.12
C PRO A 212 -22.06 -13.40 2.14
N THR A 213 -21.00 -13.13 2.89
CA THR A 213 -19.79 -13.97 2.94
C THR A 213 -20.08 -15.40 3.41
N GLU A 214 -21.02 -15.57 4.34
CA GLU A 214 -21.41 -16.87 4.90
C GLU A 214 -22.22 -17.72 3.92
N LYS A 215 -22.66 -17.13 2.80
CA LYS A 215 -23.34 -17.84 1.70
C LYS A 215 -22.40 -18.22 0.57
N LEU A 216 -21.12 -17.87 0.64
CA LEU A 216 -20.14 -18.33 -0.33
C LEU A 216 -19.86 -19.82 -0.15
N THR A 217 -19.83 -20.55 -1.26
CA THR A 217 -19.21 -21.87 -1.29
C THR A 217 -17.70 -21.73 -1.11
N ALA A 218 -17.01 -22.82 -0.73
CA ALA A 218 -15.55 -22.81 -0.65
C ALA A 218 -14.93 -22.38 -1.99
N ALA A 219 -15.35 -23.01 -3.09
CA ALA A 219 -14.89 -22.66 -4.43
C ALA A 219 -15.12 -21.19 -4.82
N GLN A 220 -16.22 -20.55 -4.37
CA GLN A 220 -16.43 -19.11 -4.62
C GLN A 220 -15.50 -18.22 -3.81
N ALA A 221 -15.20 -18.60 -2.57
CA ALA A 221 -14.24 -17.88 -1.73
C ALA A 221 -12.82 -18.00 -2.28
N ASP A 222 -12.43 -19.20 -2.73
CA ASP A 222 -11.14 -19.43 -3.38
C ASP A 222 -11.05 -18.64 -4.69
N ALA A 223 -12.09 -18.70 -5.53
CA ALA A 223 -12.09 -18.03 -6.83
C ALA A 223 -12.01 -16.50 -6.73
N VAL A 224 -12.62 -15.87 -5.73
CA VAL A 224 -12.55 -14.41 -5.59
C VAL A 224 -11.19 -13.95 -5.04
N LEU A 225 -10.57 -14.74 -4.14
CA LEU A 225 -9.23 -14.45 -3.66
C LEU A 225 -8.19 -14.66 -4.77
N ALA A 226 -8.29 -15.75 -5.53
CA ALA A 226 -7.47 -15.98 -6.72
C ALA A 226 -7.63 -14.84 -7.74
N ALA A 227 -8.87 -14.43 -8.04
CA ALA A 227 -9.14 -13.30 -8.92
C ALA A 227 -8.50 -11.99 -8.41
N ALA A 228 -8.52 -11.73 -7.09
CA ALA A 228 -7.84 -10.56 -6.52
C ALA A 228 -6.33 -10.64 -6.70
N THR A 229 -5.72 -11.80 -6.45
CA THR A 229 -4.29 -12.05 -6.67
C THR A 229 -3.90 -11.80 -8.12
N GLU A 230 -4.62 -12.40 -9.07
CA GLU A 230 -4.32 -12.29 -10.49
C GLU A 230 -4.46 -10.86 -11.01
N VAL A 231 -5.55 -10.16 -10.66
CA VAL A 231 -5.72 -8.75 -11.08
C VAL A 231 -4.58 -7.90 -10.53
N MET A 232 -4.19 -8.09 -9.26
CA MET A 232 -3.07 -7.35 -8.66
C MET A 232 -1.72 -7.72 -9.32
N ALA A 233 -1.52 -8.98 -9.70
CA ALA A 233 -0.31 -9.43 -10.39
C ALA A 233 -0.19 -8.85 -11.80
N GLU A 234 -1.28 -8.86 -12.59
CA GLU A 234 -1.34 -8.18 -13.88
C GLU A 234 -1.07 -6.68 -13.74
N ALA A 235 -1.62 -6.08 -12.69
CA ALA A 235 -1.38 -4.70 -12.34
C ALA A 235 0.10 -4.41 -12.06
N LEU A 236 0.77 -5.28 -11.30
CA LEU A 236 2.19 -5.14 -10.99
C LEU A 236 3.05 -5.25 -12.26
N ILE A 237 2.74 -6.19 -13.15
CA ILE A 237 3.43 -6.36 -14.44
C ILE A 237 3.29 -5.09 -15.30
N ALA A 238 2.06 -4.60 -15.47
CA ALA A 238 1.80 -3.36 -16.20
C ALA A 238 2.51 -2.13 -15.58
N GLY A 239 2.83 -2.22 -14.28
CA GLY A 239 3.58 -1.19 -13.58
C GLY A 239 5.07 -1.26 -13.69
N GLY A 240 5.64 -2.45 -13.74
CA GLY A 240 7.04 -2.63 -14.11
C GLY A 240 7.33 -2.15 -15.53
N THR A 241 6.37 -2.24 -16.45
CA THR A 241 6.55 -1.77 -17.84
C THR A 241 6.45 -0.25 -18.03
N SER A 242 5.97 0.49 -17.03
CA SER A 242 5.81 1.96 -17.09
C SER A 242 6.89 2.71 -16.30
N PHE A 243 7.98 2.02 -15.94
CA PHE A 243 8.98 2.49 -14.98
C PHE A 243 10.13 3.21 -15.67
N ASP A 244 10.39 4.47 -15.28
CA ASP A 244 11.63 5.16 -15.59
C ASP A 244 12.56 5.06 -14.36
N PRO A 245 13.75 4.44 -14.46
CA PRO A 245 14.64 4.19 -13.32
C PRO A 245 15.20 5.47 -12.67
N LEU A 246 15.08 6.64 -13.29
CA LEU A 246 15.49 7.92 -12.68
C LEU A 246 14.34 8.63 -11.95
N TYR A 247 13.11 8.14 -12.12
CA TYR A 247 11.93 8.71 -11.52
C TYR A 247 11.14 7.62 -10.79
N VAL A 248 11.22 7.61 -9.46
CA VAL A 248 10.21 6.96 -8.60
C VAL A 248 8.88 7.77 -8.68
N ASN A 249 8.47 8.14 -9.88
CA ASN A 249 7.22 8.83 -10.17
C ASN A 249 6.13 7.77 -10.30
N VAL A 250 5.37 7.57 -9.22
CA VAL A 250 3.95 7.26 -9.40
C VAL A 250 3.30 8.57 -9.80
N ASN A 251 3.41 8.91 -11.09
CA ASN A 251 2.99 10.20 -11.61
C ASN A 251 1.58 10.53 -11.10
N GLY A 252 1.45 11.69 -10.46
CA GLY A 252 0.22 12.15 -9.78
C GLY A 252 -0.87 12.57 -10.76
N GLN A 253 -0.64 12.39 -12.05
CA GLN A 253 -1.70 12.34 -13.06
C GLN A 253 -2.20 10.90 -13.09
N SER A 254 -3.45 10.74 -12.72
CA SER A 254 -4.27 9.53 -12.56
C SER A 254 -4.29 8.48 -13.70
N GLY A 255 -3.28 8.37 -14.55
CA GLY A 255 -3.02 7.17 -15.34
C GLY A 255 -2.38 6.11 -14.45
N TYR A 256 -3.15 5.55 -13.51
CA TYR A 256 -2.76 4.34 -12.78
C TYR A 256 -2.68 3.19 -13.79
N PHE A 257 -1.57 3.18 -14.52
CA PHE A 257 -1.24 2.33 -15.66
C PHE A 257 -2.27 2.50 -16.78
N ASP A 258 -1.88 2.33 -18.03
CA ASP A 258 -2.85 2.22 -19.12
C ASP A 258 -3.54 0.84 -19.02
N ARG A 259 -4.23 0.62 -17.90
CA ARG A 259 -4.86 -0.64 -17.54
C ARG A 259 -6.24 -0.65 -18.13
N ALA A 260 -6.49 -1.69 -18.90
CA ALA A 260 -7.81 -2.00 -19.40
C ALA A 260 -8.69 -2.53 -18.24
N LEU A 261 -9.14 -1.66 -17.32
CA LEU A 261 -10.09 -2.00 -16.26
C LEU A 261 -11.39 -2.53 -16.85
N ASN A 262 -12.06 -3.44 -16.14
CA ASN A 262 -13.27 -4.09 -16.64
C ASN A 262 -14.55 -3.60 -15.96
N ALA A 263 -14.47 -3.13 -14.72
CA ALA A 263 -15.60 -2.60 -13.97
C ALA A 263 -15.31 -1.23 -13.35
N TYR A 264 -14.19 -1.07 -12.64
CA TYR A 264 -13.93 0.14 -11.86
C TYR A 264 -13.89 1.39 -12.74
N GLY A 265 -14.62 2.44 -12.34
CA GLY A 265 -14.62 3.73 -13.05
C GLY A 265 -15.37 3.75 -14.39
N ARG A 266 -15.89 2.61 -14.85
CA ARG A 266 -16.49 2.44 -16.18
C ARG A 266 -18.02 2.58 -16.20
N VAL A 267 -18.59 3.40 -15.32
CA VAL A 267 -20.05 3.54 -15.20
C VAL A 267 -20.69 3.91 -16.54
N GLY A 268 -21.75 3.22 -16.92
CA GLY A 268 -22.43 3.43 -18.21
C GLY A 268 -21.76 2.75 -19.41
N GLU A 269 -20.47 2.41 -19.33
CA GLU A 269 -19.79 1.70 -20.42
C GLU A 269 -20.25 0.23 -20.53
N PRO A 270 -20.19 -0.37 -21.73
CA PRO A 270 -20.54 -1.77 -21.91
C PRO A 270 -19.58 -2.70 -21.16
N CYS A 271 -20.17 -3.64 -20.41
CA CYS A 271 -19.44 -4.75 -19.81
C CYS A 271 -18.78 -5.58 -20.91
N ARG A 272 -17.47 -5.81 -20.81
CA ARG A 272 -16.67 -6.54 -21.80
C ARG A 272 -17.02 -8.03 -21.94
N ARG A 273 -17.91 -8.57 -21.09
CA ARG A 273 -18.42 -9.95 -21.21
C ARG A 273 -19.79 -10.05 -21.87
N CYS A 274 -20.65 -9.06 -21.66
CA CYS A 274 -22.08 -9.22 -21.99
C CYS A 274 -22.76 -7.96 -22.53
N GLY A 275 -22.02 -6.87 -22.75
CA GLY A 275 -22.51 -5.60 -23.29
C GLY A 275 -23.37 -4.75 -22.36
N ALA A 276 -23.96 -5.32 -21.29
CA ALA A 276 -24.75 -4.55 -20.33
C ALA A 276 -23.94 -3.41 -19.68
N PRO A 277 -24.53 -2.22 -19.47
CA PRO A 277 -23.82 -1.08 -18.91
C PRO A 277 -23.40 -1.36 -17.46
N ILE A 278 -22.16 -1.03 -17.13
CA ILE A 278 -21.65 -1.11 -15.75
C ILE A 278 -22.41 -0.11 -14.88
N ARG A 279 -22.79 -0.56 -13.68
CA ARG A 279 -23.47 0.26 -12.67
C ARG A 279 -22.51 0.70 -11.59
N ARG A 280 -22.84 1.84 -10.98
CA ARG A 280 -22.18 2.37 -9.79
C ARG A 280 -23.19 2.40 -8.64
N ASP A 281 -22.86 1.71 -7.55
CA ASP A 281 -23.59 1.77 -6.29
C ASP A 281 -22.80 2.57 -5.26
N GLU A 282 -23.52 3.27 -4.37
CA GLU A 282 -22.93 3.85 -3.17
C GLU A 282 -22.59 2.75 -2.15
N PHE A 283 -21.38 2.80 -1.60
CA PHE A 283 -20.86 1.75 -0.73
C PHE A 283 -19.88 2.32 0.30
N MET A 284 -20.24 2.40 1.58
CA MET A 284 -19.33 2.81 2.68
C MET A 284 -18.53 4.10 2.42
N ASN A 285 -19.20 5.19 1.99
CA ASN A 285 -18.54 6.45 1.58
C ASN A 285 -17.54 6.28 0.41
N ARG A 286 -17.72 5.22 -0.38
CA ARG A 286 -16.96 4.86 -1.59
C ARG A 286 -17.96 4.45 -2.67
N SER A 287 -17.44 4.11 -3.85
CA SER A 287 -18.21 3.58 -4.97
C SER A 287 -17.95 2.09 -5.17
N SER A 288 -18.96 1.36 -5.62
CA SER A 288 -18.86 -0.03 -6.05
C SER A 288 -19.31 -0.14 -7.49
N PHE A 289 -18.45 -0.68 -8.36
CA PHE A 289 -18.75 -0.85 -9.78
C PHE A 289 -19.01 -2.31 -10.10
N SER A 290 -20.12 -2.60 -10.79
CA SER A 290 -20.48 -3.98 -11.14
C SER A 290 -21.30 -4.09 -12.42
N CYS A 291 -21.23 -5.26 -13.07
CA CYS A 291 -22.08 -5.59 -14.20
C CYS A 291 -23.40 -6.22 -13.70
N PRO A 292 -24.58 -5.64 -13.98
CA PRO A 292 -25.86 -6.15 -13.47
C PRO A 292 -26.26 -7.52 -14.03
N ARG A 293 -25.69 -7.94 -15.18
CA ARG A 293 -25.95 -9.26 -15.76
C ARG A 293 -24.95 -10.32 -15.28
N CYS A 294 -23.65 -10.00 -15.27
CA CYS A 294 -22.62 -10.96 -14.88
C CYS A 294 -22.51 -11.13 -13.36
N GLN A 295 -22.88 -10.12 -12.58
CA GLN A 295 -22.83 -10.11 -11.12
C GLN A 295 -24.25 -9.87 -10.61
N PRO A 296 -25.16 -10.87 -10.65
CA PRO A 296 -26.54 -10.67 -10.24
C PRO A 296 -26.64 -10.32 -8.76
N THR A 297 -27.44 -9.30 -8.42
CA THR A 297 -27.69 -8.88 -7.04
C THR A 297 -28.22 -10.06 -6.22
N PRO A 298 -27.64 -10.35 -5.04
CA PRO A 298 -28.12 -11.44 -4.21
C PRO A 298 -29.54 -11.14 -3.72
N ARG A 299 -30.40 -12.17 -3.73
CA ARG A 299 -31.74 -12.06 -3.15
C ARG A 299 -31.60 -11.86 -1.64
N ARG A 300 -31.93 -10.67 -1.13
CA ARG A 300 -32.13 -10.47 0.32
C ARG A 300 -33.38 -11.27 0.69
N ARG A 301 -33.23 -12.34 1.49
CA ARG A 301 -34.40 -12.90 2.18
C ARG A 301 -34.83 -11.86 3.21
N ARG A 302 -36.08 -11.42 3.09
CA ARG A 302 -36.78 -10.67 4.13
C ARG A 302 -36.82 -11.51 5.41
#